data_AF-A0A0Q9XHC2-F1
#
_entry.id   AF-A0A0Q9XHC2-F1
#
_cell.length_a   1.000
_cell.length_b   1.000
_cell.length_c   1.000
_cell.angle_alpha   90.00
_cell.angle_beta   90.00
_cell.angle_gamma   90.00
#
_symmetry.space_group_name_H-M   'P 1'
#
loop_
_entity.id
_entity.type
_entity.pdbx_description
1 polymer ?
#
loop_
_entity_poly.entity_id
_entity_poly.type
_entity_poly.pdbx_seq_one_letter_code
_entity_poly.pdbx_strand_id
1 'polypeptide(L)'
;MELEPDSPIASEHELKLCKTAEGTNLTAIFSTLDNEEPSMEGWITHKMQCLPVYNTQYLKMKEHYLRSAKPPRRVKPLNHIVNNYKPVSSHAHNKDDCKCKDGPKMDLQFITKQSVFVLKAILKDIGDYNKDPAHKKMWELKEEYRRY
;
A
#
# COMPACT_ATOMS: atom_id res chain seq x y z
N MET A 1 12.56 -12.52 38.99
CA MET A 1 11.65 -11.80 39.90
C MET A 1 10.91 -12.90 40.63
N GLU A 2 11.48 -13.34 41.76
CA GLU A 2 10.92 -14.40 42.58
C GLU A 2 9.65 -13.86 43.23
N LEU A 3 8.52 -14.54 43.01
CA LEU A 3 7.22 -14.18 43.57
C LEU A 3 7.05 -15.01 44.85
N GLU A 4 7.11 -14.35 46.00
CA GLU A 4 6.89 -14.94 47.33
C GLU A 4 5.46 -15.53 47.47
N PRO A 5 5.29 -16.63 48.23
CA PRO A 5 4.06 -17.41 48.28
C PRO A 5 3.14 -16.99 49.44
N ASP A 6 2.64 -15.76 49.45
CA ASP A 6 1.60 -15.34 50.40
C ASP A 6 0.24 -15.11 49.69
N SER A 7 -0.40 -16.25 49.37
CA SER A 7 -1.83 -16.62 49.42
C SER A 7 -2.95 -15.54 49.30
N PRO A 8 -4.09 -15.81 48.60
CA PRO A 8 -4.88 -17.03 48.76
C PRO A 8 -5.28 -17.79 47.47
N ILE A 9 -5.60 -19.06 47.70
CA ILE A 9 -6.51 -19.95 46.97
C ILE A 9 -7.59 -19.15 46.23
N ALA A 10 -7.74 -19.40 44.92
CA ALA A 10 -8.81 -18.92 44.03
C ALA A 10 -9.62 -17.73 44.55
N SER A 11 -9.23 -16.50 44.18
CA SER A 11 -10.02 -15.31 44.52
C SER A 11 -11.40 -15.38 43.85
N GLU A 12 -12.47 -15.15 44.62
CA GLU A 12 -13.82 -15.05 44.06
C GLU A 12 -13.89 -13.91 43.05
N HIS A 13 -14.42 -14.21 41.86
CA HIS A 13 -14.65 -13.22 40.83
C HIS A 13 -16.15 -12.96 40.72
N GLU A 14 -16.57 -11.74 41.02
CA GLU A 14 -17.96 -11.33 40.91
C GLU A 14 -18.41 -11.39 39.43
N LEU A 15 -19.44 -12.19 39.16
CA LEU A 15 -20.10 -12.25 37.86
C LEU A 15 -21.31 -11.32 37.86
N LYS A 16 -21.22 -10.19 37.15
CA LYS A 16 -22.32 -9.24 37.04
C LYS A 16 -23.23 -9.59 35.87
N LEU A 17 -24.53 -9.69 36.14
CA LEU A 17 -25.54 -9.86 35.09
C LEU A 17 -25.56 -8.62 34.20
N CYS A 18 -25.37 -8.82 32.89
CA CYS A 18 -25.53 -7.76 31.91
C CYS A 18 -27.02 -7.49 31.76
N LYS A 19 -27.43 -6.23 31.98
CA LYS A 19 -28.81 -5.83 31.69
C LYS A 19 -29.04 -5.99 30.19
N THR A 20 -29.87 -6.95 29.85
CA THR A 20 -30.42 -7.13 28.52
C THR A 20 -31.36 -5.94 28.28
N ALA A 21 -31.01 -5.03 27.37
CA ALA A 21 -31.89 -3.93 27.01
C ALA A 21 -33.23 -4.51 26.52
N GLU A 22 -34.34 -3.88 26.89
CA GLU A 22 -35.67 -4.27 26.44
C GLU A 22 -35.71 -4.21 24.90
N GLY A 23 -35.63 -5.37 24.24
CA GLY A 23 -35.57 -5.48 22.77
C GLY A 23 -34.29 -6.09 22.17
N THR A 24 -33.37 -6.65 22.95
CA THR A 24 -32.15 -7.27 22.37
C THR A 24 -32.44 -8.53 21.55
N ASN A 25 -31.74 -8.66 20.42
CA ASN A 25 -31.73 -9.83 19.55
C ASN A 25 -31.31 -11.11 20.31
N LEU A 26 -32.08 -12.19 20.12
CA LEU A 26 -31.75 -13.54 20.59
C LEU A 26 -30.37 -13.94 20.06
N THR A 27 -29.47 -14.39 20.94
CA THR A 27 -28.14 -14.88 20.55
C THR A 27 -28.14 -16.41 20.62
N ALA A 28 -27.87 -17.09 19.50
CA ALA A 28 -27.73 -18.53 19.42
C ALA A 28 -26.25 -18.95 19.42
N ILE A 29 -25.98 -20.16 19.90
CA ILE A 29 -24.66 -20.80 19.90
C ILE A 29 -24.66 -21.90 18.84
N PHE A 30 -23.63 -21.92 18.01
CA PHE A 30 -23.36 -22.97 17.03
C PHE A 30 -21.99 -23.57 17.30
N SER A 31 -21.87 -24.88 17.17
CA SER A 31 -20.59 -25.59 17.22
C SER A 31 -20.21 -26.04 15.81
N THR A 32 -18.92 -25.94 15.50
CA THR A 32 -18.32 -26.47 14.28
C THR A 32 -17.24 -27.45 14.68
N LEU A 33 -17.37 -28.71 14.30
CA LEU A 33 -16.28 -29.69 14.36
C LEU A 33 -15.58 -29.71 13.00
N ASP A 34 -14.28 -30.01 12.96
CA ASP A 34 -13.41 -29.81 11.78
C ASP A 34 -13.88 -30.50 10.48
N ASN A 35 -14.87 -31.40 10.52
CA ASN A 35 -15.42 -32.09 9.34
C ASN A 35 -16.95 -32.37 9.39
N GLU A 36 -17.72 -31.70 10.25
CA GLU A 36 -19.18 -31.90 10.34
C GLU A 36 -19.95 -30.60 10.04
N GLU A 37 -21.23 -30.73 9.67
CA GLU A 37 -22.10 -29.57 9.49
C GLU A 37 -22.29 -28.82 10.81
N PRO A 38 -22.33 -27.47 10.80
CA PRO A 38 -22.52 -26.69 12.02
C PRO A 38 -23.83 -27.07 12.70
N SER A 39 -23.77 -27.45 13.97
CA SER A 39 -24.95 -27.79 14.76
C SER A 39 -25.33 -26.63 15.69
N MET A 40 -26.63 -26.43 15.90
CA MET A 40 -27.14 -25.39 16.80
C MET A 40 -27.29 -25.97 18.21
N GLU A 41 -26.48 -25.47 19.14
CA GLU A 41 -26.44 -25.93 20.53
C GLU A 41 -27.60 -25.37 21.36
N GLY A 42 -27.96 -24.09 21.12
CA GLY A 42 -29.09 -23.47 21.83
C GLY A 42 -29.05 -21.93 21.89
N TRP A 43 -29.95 -21.38 22.70
CA TRP A 43 -30.14 -19.93 22.90
C TRP A 43 -29.54 -19.45 24.22
N ILE A 44 -28.92 -18.27 24.21
CA ILE A 44 -28.38 -17.62 25.41
C ILE A 44 -29.50 -16.90 26.17
N THR A 45 -29.71 -17.30 27.42
CA THR A 45 -30.73 -16.69 28.32
C THR A 45 -30.16 -15.55 29.15
N HIS A 46 -28.94 -15.71 29.67
CA HIS A 46 -28.30 -14.75 30.56
C HIS A 46 -26.87 -14.48 30.10
N LYS A 47 -26.48 -13.20 30.10
CA LYS A 47 -25.11 -12.77 29.82
C LYS A 47 -24.50 -12.26 31.12
N MET A 48 -23.35 -12.79 31.50
CA MET A 48 -22.63 -12.38 32.71
C MET A 48 -21.25 -11.84 32.34
N GLN A 49 -20.80 -10.79 33.03
CA GLN A 49 -19.46 -10.24 32.89
C GLN A 49 -18.63 -10.56 34.13
N CYS A 50 -17.47 -11.17 33.93
CA CYS A 50 -16.47 -11.37 34.97
C CYS A 50 -15.65 -10.09 35.11
N LEU A 51 -15.69 -9.47 36.30
CA LEU A 51 -14.92 -8.28 36.59
C LEU A 51 -13.65 -8.61 37.38
N PRO A 52 -12.52 -7.96 37.08
CA PRO A 52 -11.30 -8.17 37.83
C PRO A 52 -11.42 -7.59 39.24
N VAL A 53 -10.88 -8.31 40.22
CA VAL A 53 -10.79 -7.84 41.60
C VAL A 53 -9.71 -6.76 41.72
N TYR A 54 -10.05 -5.63 42.36
CA TYR A 54 -9.13 -4.52 42.57
C TYR A 54 -8.13 -4.84 43.70
N ASN A 55 -7.01 -5.48 43.32
CA ASN A 55 -5.87 -5.76 44.21
C ASN A 55 -4.62 -5.01 43.71
N THR A 56 -3.73 -4.65 44.62
CA THR A 56 -2.38 -4.14 44.33
C THR A 56 -1.62 -5.01 43.32
N GLN A 57 -1.73 -6.34 43.40
CA GLN A 57 -1.12 -7.26 42.44
C GLN A 57 -1.70 -7.10 41.02
N TYR A 58 -3.03 -7.00 40.91
CA TYR A 58 -3.72 -6.75 39.64
C TYR A 58 -3.31 -5.40 39.04
N LEU A 59 -3.19 -4.35 39.87
CA LEU A 59 -2.77 -3.03 39.41
C LEU A 59 -1.34 -3.04 38.86
N LYS A 60 -0.39 -3.70 39.54
CA LYS A 60 0.99 -3.88 39.05
C LYS A 60 1.01 -4.60 37.70
N MET A 61 0.24 -5.67 37.57
CA MET A 61 0.13 -6.45 36.33
C MET A 61 -0.51 -5.63 35.19
N LYS A 62 -1.59 -4.90 35.48
CA LYS A 62 -2.26 -4.00 34.52
C LYS A 62 -1.32 -2.87 34.06
N GLU A 63 -0.54 -2.29 34.96
CA GLU A 63 0.45 -1.26 34.62
C GLU A 63 1.51 -1.81 33.65
N HIS A 64 2.04 -3.01 33.92
CA HIS A 64 3.02 -3.67 33.05
C HIS A 64 2.46 -3.90 31.64
N TYR A 65 1.21 -4.39 31.53
CA TYR A 65 0.56 -4.60 30.23
C TYR A 65 0.38 -3.29 29.46
N LEU A 66 -0.12 -2.23 30.11
CA LEU A 66 -0.33 -0.93 29.49
C LEU A 66 0.98 -0.26 29.05
N ARG A 67 2.09 -0.52 29.77
CA ARG A 67 3.41 -0.03 29.39
C ARG A 67 3.88 -0.61 28.06
N SER A 68 3.56 -1.88 27.80
CA SER A 68 3.87 -2.60 26.55
C SER A 68 2.89 -2.27 25.43
N ALA A 69 1.62 -2.01 25.76
CA ALA A 69 0.55 -1.71 24.79
C ALA A 69 0.56 -0.26 24.26
N LYS A 70 1.70 0.46 24.32
CA LYS A 70 1.79 1.83 23.82
C LYS A 70 1.61 1.85 22.30
N PRO A 71 0.78 2.75 21.75
CA PRO A 71 0.56 2.81 20.31
C PRO A 71 1.86 3.17 19.58
N PRO A 72 2.12 2.58 18.40
CA PRO A 72 3.38 2.78 17.67
C PRO A 72 3.55 4.21 17.17
N ARG A 73 2.44 4.93 16.93
CA ARG A 73 2.46 6.33 16.51
C ARG A 73 1.96 7.21 17.64
N ARG A 74 2.77 8.21 17.99
CA ARG A 74 2.38 9.27 18.92
C ARG A 74 2.64 10.62 18.25
N VAL A 75 1.62 11.46 18.20
CA VAL A 75 1.76 12.84 17.74
C VAL A 75 2.70 13.55 18.71
N LYS A 76 3.77 14.14 18.17
CA LYS A 76 4.66 15.01 18.93
C LYS A 76 4.22 16.45 18.67
N PRO A 77 3.87 17.24 19.69
CA PRO A 77 3.57 18.65 19.47
C PRO A 77 4.84 19.35 18.96
N LEU A 78 4.67 20.20 17.95
CA LEU A 78 5.73 21.09 17.49
C LEU A 78 5.78 22.30 18.43
N ASN A 79 6.96 22.63 18.95
CA ASN A 79 7.14 23.79 19.83
C ASN A 79 6.92 25.13 19.11
N HIS A 80 7.03 25.15 17.77
CA HIS A 80 6.86 26.33 16.93
C HIS A 80 6.35 25.95 15.55
N ILE A 81 5.72 26.90 14.86
CA ILE A 81 5.17 26.69 13.52
C ILE A 81 6.31 26.69 12.49
N VAL A 82 6.37 25.66 11.62
CA VAL A 82 7.42 25.56 10.58
C VAL A 82 6.94 26.32 9.34
N ASN A 83 7.41 27.55 9.19
CA ASN A 83 7.16 28.36 8.00
C ASN A 83 8.20 28.04 6.91
N ASN A 84 8.05 26.91 6.22
CA ASN A 84 8.89 26.58 5.07
C ASN A 84 8.11 26.74 3.76
N TYR A 85 7.74 27.97 3.42
CA TYR A 85 7.17 28.28 2.11
C TYR A 85 8.20 29.01 1.26
N LYS A 86 8.83 28.27 0.34
CA LYS A 86 9.53 28.88 -0.80
C LYS A 86 8.57 28.81 -1.99
N PRO A 87 8.00 29.92 -2.48
CA PRO A 87 7.14 29.89 -3.66
C PRO A 87 7.94 29.33 -4.83
N VAL A 88 7.52 28.19 -5.37
CA VAL A 88 8.16 27.58 -6.54
C VAL A 88 7.36 27.99 -7.77
N SER A 89 7.94 28.88 -8.58
CA SER A 89 7.30 29.39 -9.81
C SER A 89 7.04 28.31 -10.86
N SER A 90 7.81 27.22 -10.87
CA SER A 90 7.60 26.09 -11.78
C SER A 90 7.27 24.84 -10.98
N HIS A 91 5.98 24.51 -10.87
CA HIS A 91 5.55 23.21 -10.37
C HIS A 91 6.02 22.11 -11.34
N ALA A 92 6.29 20.90 -10.84
CA ALA A 92 6.75 19.78 -11.67
C ALA A 92 5.80 19.45 -12.84
N HIS A 93 4.53 19.86 -12.70
CA HIS A 93 3.46 19.68 -13.68
C HIS A 93 3.50 20.68 -14.85
N ASN A 94 4.37 21.70 -14.82
CA ASN A 94 4.50 22.73 -15.86
C ASN A 94 5.63 22.42 -16.88
N LYS A 95 6.19 21.22 -16.87
CA LYS A 95 7.39 20.86 -17.67
C LYS A 95 7.07 20.31 -19.07
N ASP A 96 5.81 20.35 -19.49
CA ASP A 96 5.38 19.69 -20.74
C ASP A 96 5.44 20.61 -21.98
N ASP A 97 5.49 21.93 -21.80
CA ASP A 97 5.41 22.87 -22.94
C ASP A 97 6.72 23.08 -23.72
N CYS A 98 7.86 22.59 -23.25
CA CYS A 98 9.15 22.83 -23.90
C CYS A 98 9.60 21.72 -24.87
N LYS A 99 8.87 20.61 -25.02
CA LYS A 99 9.31 19.47 -25.86
C LYS A 99 8.79 19.47 -27.30
N CYS A 100 8.02 20.47 -27.72
CA CYS A 100 7.37 20.49 -29.04
C CYS A 100 7.96 21.51 -30.03
N LYS A 101 9.22 21.93 -29.87
CA LYS A 101 9.88 22.88 -30.79
C LYS A 101 10.72 22.25 -31.91
N ASP A 102 10.93 20.94 -31.88
CA ASP A 102 11.50 20.22 -33.03
C ASP A 102 10.33 19.64 -33.84
N GLY A 103 10.07 20.19 -35.03
CA GLY A 103 9.01 19.70 -35.92
C GLY A 103 9.15 18.19 -36.22
N PRO A 104 8.07 17.52 -36.64
CA PRO A 104 8.08 16.08 -36.87
C PRO A 104 9.10 15.74 -37.96
N LYS A 105 10.24 15.21 -37.56
CA LYS A 105 11.19 14.60 -38.49
C LYS A 105 10.51 13.34 -39.00
N MET A 106 10.07 13.37 -40.26
CA MET A 106 9.34 12.25 -40.88
C MET A 106 10.31 11.09 -41.12
N ASP A 107 10.52 10.27 -40.10
CA ASP A 107 11.39 9.10 -40.22
C ASP A 107 10.70 8.03 -41.07
N LEU A 108 11.47 7.36 -41.94
CA LEU A 108 11.00 6.29 -42.83
C LEU A 108 10.25 5.18 -42.08
N GLN A 109 10.63 4.94 -40.81
CA GLN A 109 9.95 4.00 -39.92
C GLN A 109 8.48 4.35 -39.67
N PHE A 110 8.17 5.63 -39.47
CA PHE A 110 6.80 6.07 -39.22
C PHE A 110 5.94 6.02 -40.49
N ILE A 111 6.53 6.32 -41.65
CA ILE A 111 5.82 6.30 -42.94
C ILE A 111 5.49 4.86 -43.33
N THR A 112 6.48 3.97 -43.28
CA THR A 112 6.30 2.57 -43.70
C THR A 112 5.65 1.70 -42.63
N LYS A 113 5.66 2.16 -41.36
CA LYS A 113 5.25 1.40 -40.16
C LYS A 113 5.95 0.05 -40.04
N GLN A 114 7.16 -0.07 -40.58
CA GLN A 114 7.97 -1.28 -40.53
C GLN A 114 8.98 -1.23 -39.38
N SER A 115 9.53 -2.39 -39.01
CA SER A 115 10.56 -2.45 -37.98
C SER A 115 11.88 -1.84 -38.49
N VAL A 116 12.62 -1.18 -37.60
CA VAL A 116 13.95 -0.60 -37.91
C VAL A 116 14.90 -1.65 -38.46
N PHE A 117 14.75 -2.91 -38.05
CA PHE A 117 15.61 -4.00 -38.48
C PHE A 117 15.43 -4.32 -39.96
N VAL A 118 14.18 -4.47 -40.42
CA VAL A 118 13.85 -4.73 -41.82
C VAL A 118 14.29 -3.56 -42.69
N LEU A 119 14.00 -2.33 -42.26
CA LEU A 119 14.41 -1.13 -42.99
C LEU A 119 15.93 -1.02 -43.12
N LYS A 120 16.70 -1.31 -42.06
CA LYS A 120 18.17 -1.30 -42.14
C LYS A 120 18.74 -2.39 -43.03
N ALA A 121 18.10 -3.54 -43.13
CA ALA A 121 18.52 -4.59 -44.06
C ALA A 121 18.33 -4.12 -45.50
N ILE A 122 17.12 -3.67 -45.84
CA ILE A 122 16.79 -3.17 -47.17
C ILE A 122 17.68 -1.98 -47.55
N LEU A 123 17.84 -1.00 -46.67
CA LEU A 123 18.64 0.20 -46.93
C LEU A 123 20.12 -0.10 -47.15
N LYS A 124 20.67 -1.16 -46.56
CA LYS A 124 22.06 -1.59 -46.83
C LYS A 124 22.22 -2.20 -48.22
N ASP A 125 21.16 -2.84 -48.73
CA ASP A 125 21.21 -3.49 -50.03
C ASP A 125 21.08 -2.45 -51.16
N ILE A 126 20.13 -1.51 -51.03
CA ILE A 126 19.77 -0.57 -52.11
C ILE A 126 20.33 0.86 -51.96
N GLY A 127 20.82 1.22 -50.77
CA GLY A 127 21.16 2.59 -50.41
C GLY A 127 22.56 2.74 -49.84
N ASP A 128 23.04 3.99 -49.89
CA ASP A 128 24.29 4.43 -49.29
C ASP A 128 23.99 5.29 -48.06
N TYR A 129 24.74 5.03 -46.99
CA TYR A 129 24.63 5.79 -45.74
C TYR A 129 25.45 7.08 -45.84
N ASN A 130 24.81 8.22 -45.65
CA ASN A 130 25.48 9.52 -45.66
C ASN A 130 26.28 9.73 -44.35
N LYS A 131 27.60 9.87 -44.48
CA LYS A 131 28.55 10.04 -43.36
C LYS A 131 28.80 11.51 -43.00
N ASP A 132 28.29 12.44 -43.79
CA ASP A 132 28.51 13.88 -43.62
C ASP A 132 27.85 14.37 -42.32
N PRO A 133 28.50 15.20 -41.48
CA PRO A 133 27.97 15.59 -40.17
C PRO A 133 26.61 16.30 -40.25
N ALA A 134 26.38 17.06 -41.33
CA ALA A 134 25.13 17.76 -41.60
C ALA A 134 23.97 16.83 -41.97
N HIS A 135 24.27 15.65 -42.55
CA HIS A 135 23.29 14.70 -43.09
C HIS A 135 23.36 13.34 -42.41
N LYS A 136 23.93 13.29 -41.19
CA LYS A 136 24.09 12.06 -40.42
C LYS A 136 22.74 11.37 -40.21
N LYS A 137 22.70 10.05 -40.47
CA LYS A 137 21.49 9.20 -40.44
C LYS A 137 20.54 9.36 -41.64
N MET A 138 20.94 10.09 -42.67
CA MET A 138 20.23 10.08 -43.95
C MET A 138 20.76 8.95 -44.84
N TRP A 139 19.84 8.29 -45.52
CA TRP A 139 20.14 7.27 -46.50
C TRP A 139 19.72 7.78 -47.86
N GLU A 140 20.58 7.61 -48.83
CA GLU A 140 20.29 7.97 -50.21
C GLU A 140 20.36 6.71 -51.07
N LEU A 141 19.58 6.63 -52.14
CA LEU A 141 19.65 5.51 -53.06
C LEU A 141 21.00 5.53 -53.80
N LYS A 142 21.52 4.36 -54.16
CA LYS A 142 22.70 4.25 -55.03
C LYS A 142 22.40 4.87 -56.40
N GLU A 143 23.42 5.41 -57.07
CA GLU A 143 23.26 6.13 -58.33
C GLU A 143 22.57 5.29 -59.43
N GLU A 144 22.82 3.98 -59.43
CA GLU A 144 22.21 2.99 -60.33
C GLU A 144 20.67 2.90 -60.20
N TYR A 145 20.11 3.22 -59.04
CA TYR A 145 18.67 3.21 -58.78
C TYR A 145 18.05 4.61 -58.78
N ARG A 146 18.85 5.68 -58.95
CA ARG A 146 18.33 7.07 -58.98
C ARG A 146 17.74 7.47 -60.34
N ARG A 147 18.07 6.73 -61.40
CA ARG A 147 17.76 7.09 -62.81
C ARG A 147 16.74 6.17 -63.48
N TYR A 148 15.99 5.40 -62.68
CA TYR A 148 14.86 4.59 -63.14
C TYR A 148 13.53 5.22 -62.73
#